data_AF-A0A9E2UPR5-F1
#
_entry.id   AF-A0A9E2UPR5-F1
#
_cell.length_a   1.000
_cell.length_b   1.000
_cell.length_c   1.000
_cell.angle_alpha   90.00
_cell.angle_beta   90.00
_cell.angle_gamma   90.00
#
_symmetry.space_group_name_H-M   'P 1'
#
loop_
_entity.id
_entity.type
_entity.pdbx_description
1 polymer ?
#
loop_
_entity_poly.entity_id
_entity_poly.type
_entity_poly.pdbx_seq_one_letter_code
_entity_poly.pdbx_strand_id
1 'polypeptide(L)'
;MTKFNLAPGARCVLCGVVLSGQVAADQHGRIFCARHRTEGRHCRYCDSFFLPSPHGSEVCKPCSASQVFDGGTAEIVCSAIAAWFGRHGLELPRTVPVRLDRVMPASPFLAGARMLGYAERRTGLLGLAAQTAIVLQSGLPLMLLRMVLAHELGHVSLGCEQLRLPQWAEEGSCDWLAHRYLGEFGTPEAAIHRRRIATRDDPIYGAGFRWVAARLDGRAPRDLVPLLRSTRLPPTAPRP
;
A
#
# COMPACT_ATOMS: atom_id res chain seq x y z
N MET A 1 -20.31 -18.40 -18.74
CA MET A 1 -21.13 -17.95 -17.61
C MET A 1 -20.53 -18.49 -16.32
N THR A 2 -20.05 -17.65 -15.42
CA THR A 2 -19.55 -18.09 -14.10
C THR A 2 -20.74 -18.56 -13.26
N LYS A 3 -20.80 -19.85 -12.90
CA LYS A 3 -21.80 -20.37 -11.97
C LYS A 3 -21.39 -19.98 -10.54
N PHE A 4 -22.25 -19.23 -9.85
CA PHE A 4 -22.05 -18.88 -8.45
C PHE A 4 -22.80 -19.89 -7.58
N ASN A 5 -22.10 -20.60 -6.69
CA ASN A 5 -22.72 -21.41 -5.65
C ASN A 5 -23.22 -20.47 -4.54
N LEU A 6 -24.44 -19.97 -4.69
CA LEU A 6 -25.06 -19.07 -3.71
C LEU A 6 -25.65 -19.88 -2.56
N ALA A 7 -25.32 -19.51 -1.32
CA ALA A 7 -26.00 -20.05 -0.15
C ALA A 7 -27.50 -19.70 -0.18
N PRO A 8 -28.39 -20.56 0.34
CA PRO A 8 -29.81 -20.23 0.48
C PRO A 8 -30.00 -18.90 1.21
N GLY A 9 -30.76 -17.98 0.61
CA GLY A 9 -31.00 -16.66 1.19
C GLY A 9 -29.83 -15.66 1.09
N ALA A 10 -28.78 -15.95 0.29
CA ALA A 10 -27.69 -15.01 0.04
C ALA A 10 -28.23 -13.64 -0.41
N ARG A 11 -27.70 -12.55 0.15
CA ARG A 11 -28.17 -11.18 -0.12
C ARG A 11 -27.14 -10.39 -0.90
N CYS A 12 -27.63 -9.49 -1.75
CA CYS A 12 -26.81 -8.53 -2.47
C CYS A 12 -26.12 -7.60 -1.49
N VAL A 13 -24.79 -7.53 -1.54
CA VAL A 13 -23.98 -6.64 -0.69
C VAL A 13 -24.23 -5.14 -0.93
N LEU A 14 -24.91 -4.77 -2.02
CA LEU A 14 -25.18 -3.38 -2.39
C LEU A 14 -26.57 -2.89 -1.95
N CYS A 15 -27.60 -3.73 -2.07
CA CYS A 15 -29.00 -3.33 -1.80
C CYS A 15 -29.72 -4.21 -0.76
N GLY A 16 -29.09 -5.26 -0.25
CA GLY A 16 -29.65 -6.16 0.77
C GLY A 16 -30.74 -7.11 0.28
N VAL A 17 -31.18 -7.01 -0.97
CA VAL A 17 -32.19 -7.91 -1.57
C VAL A 17 -31.61 -9.32 -1.71
N VAL A 18 -32.45 -10.35 -1.50
CA VAL A 18 -32.08 -11.75 -1.72
C VAL A 18 -31.70 -11.96 -3.18
N LEU A 19 -30.55 -12.58 -3.41
CA LEU A 19 -30.02 -12.86 -4.74
C LEU A 19 -30.86 -13.96 -5.39
N SER A 20 -31.57 -13.60 -6.46
CA SER A 20 -32.23 -14.52 -7.36
C SER A 20 -31.83 -14.18 -8.80
N GLY A 21 -31.60 -15.20 -9.63
CA GLY A 21 -31.20 -15.02 -11.04
C GLY A 21 -29.73 -14.62 -11.23
N GLN A 22 -29.48 -13.63 -12.10
CA GLN A 22 -28.12 -13.24 -12.48
C GLN A 22 -27.43 -12.40 -11.41
N VAL A 23 -26.21 -12.81 -11.08
CA VAL A 23 -25.35 -12.12 -10.12
C VAL A 23 -24.00 -11.75 -10.74
N ALA A 24 -23.28 -10.88 -10.04
CA ALA A 24 -21.92 -10.52 -10.33
C ALA A 24 -21.10 -10.56 -9.03
N ALA A 25 -19.79 -10.64 -9.16
CA ALA A 25 -18.88 -10.48 -8.04
C ALA A 25 -17.85 -9.41 -8.38
N ASP A 26 -17.41 -8.67 -7.38
CA ASP A 26 -16.23 -7.84 -7.50
C ASP A 26 -14.97 -8.67 -7.27
N GLN A 27 -13.81 -8.05 -7.43
CA GLN A 27 -12.51 -8.70 -7.20
C GLN A 27 -12.28 -9.15 -5.74
N HIS A 28 -13.15 -8.75 -4.81
CA HIS A 28 -13.13 -9.20 -3.41
C HIS A 28 -14.03 -10.43 -3.20
N GLY A 29 -14.65 -10.94 -4.27
CA GLY A 29 -15.61 -12.04 -4.20
C GLY A 29 -16.96 -11.63 -3.59
N ARG A 30 -17.21 -10.34 -3.38
CA ARG A 30 -18.49 -9.87 -2.84
C ARG A 30 -19.54 -9.93 -3.94
N ILE A 31 -20.62 -10.63 -3.67
CA ILE A 31 -21.65 -10.91 -4.68
C ILE A 31 -22.76 -9.86 -4.63
N PHE A 32 -23.18 -9.39 -5.80
CA PHE A 32 -24.23 -8.39 -5.97
C PHE A 32 -25.14 -8.69 -7.16
N CYS A 33 -26.34 -8.11 -7.17
CA CYS A 33 -27.29 -8.23 -8.27
C CYS A 33 -26.70 -7.70 -9.58
N ALA A 34 -26.88 -8.40 -10.69
CA ALA A 34 -26.37 -7.96 -11.99
C ALA A 34 -26.89 -6.58 -12.43
N ARG A 35 -28.07 -6.14 -11.95
CA ARG A 35 -28.62 -4.80 -12.21
C ARG A 35 -27.68 -3.66 -11.83
N HIS A 36 -26.84 -3.86 -10.80
CA HIS A 36 -25.96 -2.80 -10.31
C HIS A 36 -24.68 -2.65 -11.15
N ARG A 37 -24.44 -3.50 -12.16
CA ARG A 37 -23.23 -3.44 -12.99
C ARG A 37 -23.05 -2.07 -13.67
N THR A 38 -24.14 -1.42 -14.04
CA THR A 38 -24.14 -0.11 -14.71
C THR A 38 -24.28 1.06 -13.73
N GLU A 39 -24.74 0.80 -12.51
CA GLU A 39 -25.00 1.83 -11.48
C GLU A 39 -23.80 2.02 -10.53
N GLY A 40 -23.04 0.96 -10.30
CA GLY A 40 -21.93 0.96 -9.37
C GLY A 40 -20.61 1.41 -9.98
N ARG A 41 -19.65 1.69 -9.10
CA ARG A 41 -18.29 2.09 -9.45
C ARG A 41 -17.30 1.35 -8.57
N HIS A 42 -16.05 1.31 -9.00
CA HIS A 42 -14.96 0.77 -8.21
C HIS A 42 -14.39 1.83 -7.26
N CYS A 43 -14.24 1.47 -5.99
CA CYS A 43 -13.65 2.36 -4.99
C CYS A 43 -12.20 2.68 -5.35
N ARG A 44 -11.84 3.96 -5.38
CA ARG A 44 -10.47 4.40 -5.67
C ARG A 44 -9.40 3.76 -4.77
N TYR A 45 -9.72 3.44 -3.51
CA TYR A 45 -8.73 2.96 -2.55
C TYR A 45 -8.72 1.46 -2.36
N CYS A 46 -9.87 0.81 -2.20
CA CYS A 46 -9.95 -0.64 -2.01
C CYS A 46 -10.48 -1.38 -3.24
N ASP A 47 -10.99 -0.68 -4.26
CA ASP A 47 -11.49 -1.22 -5.53
C ASP A 47 -12.65 -2.23 -5.35
N SER A 48 -13.30 -2.09 -4.19
CA SER A 48 -14.61 -2.63 -3.90
C SER A 48 -15.65 -1.96 -4.79
N PHE A 49 -16.48 -2.78 -5.44
CA PHE A 49 -17.61 -2.28 -6.20
C PHE A 49 -18.68 -1.73 -5.25
N PHE A 50 -19.14 -0.50 -5.46
CA PHE A 50 -20.11 0.16 -4.58
C PHE A 50 -21.06 1.06 -5.36
N LEU A 51 -22.21 1.36 -4.77
CA LEU A 51 -23.13 2.36 -5.30
C LEU A 51 -22.68 3.75 -4.82
N PRO A 52 -22.31 4.66 -5.73
CA PRO A 52 -21.90 6.01 -5.35
C PRO A 52 -23.07 6.79 -4.75
N SER A 53 -22.76 7.78 -3.91
CA SER A 53 -23.76 8.76 -3.48
C SER A 53 -24.23 9.59 -4.69
N PRO A 54 -25.38 10.31 -4.59
CA PRO A 54 -25.86 11.18 -5.66
C PRO A 54 -24.84 12.24 -6.13
N HIS A 55 -23.88 12.60 -5.28
CA HIS A 55 -22.79 13.53 -5.60
C HIS A 55 -21.57 12.86 -6.26
N GLY A 56 -21.67 11.57 -6.64
CA GLY A 56 -20.65 10.90 -7.43
C GLY A 56 -19.39 10.50 -6.66
N SER A 57 -19.51 10.04 -5.41
CA SER A 57 -18.34 9.60 -4.61
C SER A 57 -17.43 8.64 -5.39
N GLU A 58 -16.11 8.85 -5.27
CA GLU A 58 -15.07 7.94 -5.78
C GLU A 58 -14.68 6.86 -4.75
N VAL A 59 -15.16 6.99 -3.52
CA VAL A 59 -14.72 6.20 -2.37
C VAL A 59 -15.92 5.51 -1.72
N CYS A 60 -15.79 4.21 -1.45
CA CYS A 60 -16.84 3.45 -0.77
C CYS A 60 -16.98 3.89 0.70
N LYS A 61 -18.15 3.63 1.30
CA LYS A 61 -18.44 4.02 2.69
C LYS A 61 -17.39 3.53 3.72
N PRO A 62 -16.92 2.28 3.70
CA PRO A 62 -15.87 1.83 4.63
C PRO A 62 -14.56 2.61 4.51
N CYS A 63 -14.07 2.84 3.29
CA CYS A 63 -12.86 3.62 3.07
C CYS A 63 -13.05 5.07 3.49
N SER A 64 -14.19 5.69 3.17
CA SER A 64 -14.49 7.07 3.57
C SER A 64 -14.57 7.23 5.09
N ALA A 65 -15.17 6.27 5.79
CA ALA A 65 -15.31 6.29 7.25
C ALA A 65 -13.99 6.12 8.02
N SER A 66 -12.93 5.67 7.34
CA SER A 66 -11.62 5.39 7.95
C SER A 66 -10.52 6.34 7.47
N GLN A 67 -10.88 7.42 6.78
CA GLN A 67 -9.91 8.40 6.27
C GLN A 67 -9.24 9.16 7.42
N VAL A 68 -7.93 9.33 7.33
CA VAL A 68 -7.13 10.08 8.28
C VAL A 68 -6.81 11.46 7.71
N PHE A 69 -7.16 12.51 8.45
CA PHE A 69 -6.95 13.90 8.05
C PHE A 69 -6.05 14.69 8.99
N ASP A 70 -5.76 14.17 10.18
CA ASP A 70 -4.95 14.82 11.20
C ASP A 70 -3.55 14.20 11.31
N GLY A 71 -2.56 15.06 11.58
CA GLY A 71 -1.16 14.65 11.72
C GLY A 71 -0.91 13.75 12.93
N GLY A 72 -1.61 13.97 14.05
CA GLY A 72 -1.42 13.20 15.28
C GLY A 72 -1.71 11.71 15.10
N THR A 73 -2.82 11.37 14.44
CA THR A 73 -3.13 9.98 14.07
C THR A 73 -2.07 9.39 13.15
N ALA A 74 -1.59 10.15 12.16
CA ALA A 74 -0.54 9.69 11.25
C ALA A 74 0.79 9.42 11.98
N GLU A 75 1.16 10.26 12.94
CA GLU A 75 2.36 10.11 13.78
C GLU A 75 2.28 8.90 14.71
N ILE A 76 1.12 8.67 15.34
CA ILE A 76 0.88 7.47 16.17
C ILE A 76 1.05 6.21 15.34
N VAL A 77 0.45 6.18 14.13
CA VAL A 77 0.56 5.05 13.22
C VAL A 77 2.01 4.86 12.76
N CYS A 78 2.71 5.93 12.40
CA CYS A 78 4.11 5.89 12.00
C CYS A 78 5.00 5.34 13.12
N SER A 79 4.78 5.78 14.36
CA SER A 79 5.53 5.31 15.54
C SER A 79 5.34 3.81 15.78
N ALA A 80 4.11 3.30 15.59
CA ALA A 80 3.83 1.88 15.70
C ALA A 80 4.55 1.06 14.61
N ILE A 81 4.62 1.58 13.38
CA ILE A 81 5.34 0.94 12.27
C ILE A 81 6.86 1.00 12.51
N ALA A 82 7.39 2.14 12.95
CA ALA A 82 8.80 2.27 13.30
C ALA A 82 9.22 1.28 14.40
N ALA A 83 8.36 1.06 15.40
CA ALA A 83 8.58 0.02 16.39
C ALA A 83 8.58 -1.40 15.78
N TRP A 84 7.74 -1.68 14.77
CA TRP A 84 7.80 -2.94 14.02
C TRP A 84 9.14 -3.09 13.27
N PHE A 85 9.59 -2.05 12.57
CA PHE A 85 10.91 -2.04 11.92
C PHE A 85 12.04 -2.37 12.91
N GLY A 86 12.06 -1.69 14.06
CA GLY A 86 13.06 -1.92 15.11
C GLY A 86 13.04 -3.36 15.66
N ARG A 87 11.85 -3.93 15.93
CA ARG A 87 11.73 -5.35 16.36
C ARG A 87 12.27 -6.33 15.31
N HIS A 88 12.13 -5.97 14.04
CA HIS A 88 12.66 -6.76 12.94
C HIS A 88 14.09 -6.39 12.53
N GLY A 89 14.81 -5.61 13.34
CA GLY A 89 16.23 -5.32 13.14
C GLY A 89 16.52 -4.41 11.95
N LEU A 90 15.56 -3.58 11.55
CA LEU A 90 15.73 -2.56 10.52
C LEU A 90 16.04 -1.22 11.20
N GLU A 91 17.11 -0.56 10.75
CA GLU A 91 17.52 0.72 11.30
C GLU A 91 16.57 1.85 10.87
N LEU A 92 16.26 2.74 11.80
CA LEU A 92 15.53 3.99 11.54
C LEU A 92 16.12 5.10 12.42
N PRO A 93 16.01 6.37 12.00
CA PRO A 93 16.30 7.50 12.87
C PRO A 93 15.42 7.48 14.13
N ARG A 94 15.90 8.09 15.21
CA ARG A 94 15.15 8.20 16.47
C ARG A 94 13.77 8.83 16.28
N THR A 95 13.66 9.79 15.37
CA THR A 95 12.39 10.44 15.01
C THR A 95 12.28 10.57 13.50
N VAL A 96 11.09 10.27 12.97
CA VAL A 96 10.74 10.45 11.56
C VAL A 96 9.48 11.32 11.52
N PRO A 97 9.60 12.63 11.27
CA PRO A 97 8.44 13.52 11.18
C PRO A 97 7.48 13.08 10.08
N VAL A 98 6.18 13.22 10.32
CA VAL A 98 5.13 12.89 9.34
C VAL A 98 4.25 14.10 9.10
N ARG A 99 3.97 14.41 7.83
CA ARG A 99 3.00 15.44 7.44
C ARG A 99 1.98 14.90 6.46
N LEU A 100 0.78 15.50 6.50
CA LEU A 100 -0.30 15.22 5.57
C LEU A 100 -0.50 16.40 4.62
N ASP A 101 -0.44 16.14 3.33
CA ASP A 101 -0.64 17.14 2.28
C ASP A 101 -1.86 16.82 1.43
N ARG A 102 -2.62 17.85 1.06
CA ARG A 102 -3.80 17.68 0.21
C ARG A 102 -3.44 17.43 -1.25
N VAL A 103 -2.28 17.93 -1.67
CA VAL A 103 -1.84 17.95 -3.07
C VAL A 103 -0.50 17.21 -3.17
N MET A 104 -0.55 15.95 -3.59
CA MET A 104 0.67 15.16 -3.81
C MET A 104 1.24 15.34 -5.23
N PRO A 105 2.56 15.29 -5.43
CA PRO A 105 3.15 15.39 -6.77
C PRO A 105 2.70 14.24 -7.68
N ALA A 106 2.87 14.43 -8.99
CA ALA A 106 2.76 13.33 -9.94
C ALA A 106 3.82 12.26 -9.62
N SER A 107 3.49 10.99 -9.85
CA SER A 107 4.48 9.94 -9.73
C SER A 107 5.54 10.13 -10.83
N PRO A 108 6.83 10.17 -10.49
CA PRO A 108 7.89 10.23 -11.49
C PRO A 108 8.02 8.93 -12.30
N PHE A 109 7.35 7.85 -11.86
CA PHE A 109 7.56 6.48 -12.37
C PHE A 109 6.32 5.90 -13.03
N LEU A 110 5.13 6.39 -12.69
CA LEU A 110 3.86 5.93 -13.22
C LEU A 110 3.14 7.10 -13.90
N ALA A 111 3.13 7.09 -15.23
CA ALA A 111 2.49 8.13 -16.03
C ALA A 111 1.00 8.27 -15.67
N GLY A 112 0.56 9.50 -15.40
CA GLY A 112 -0.83 9.79 -15.02
C GLY A 112 -1.20 9.43 -13.58
N ALA A 113 -0.30 8.81 -12.80
CA ALA A 113 -0.52 8.54 -11.39
C ALA A 113 0.00 9.69 -10.50
N ARG A 114 -0.54 9.79 -9.29
CA ARG A 114 -0.04 10.68 -8.23
C ARG A 114 0.55 9.83 -7.10
N MET A 115 1.56 10.38 -6.44
CA MET A 115 2.13 9.74 -5.25
C MET A 115 1.10 9.74 -4.12
N LEU A 116 1.13 8.69 -3.29
CA LEU A 116 0.34 8.64 -2.05
C LEU A 116 1.17 8.99 -0.82
N GLY A 117 2.49 8.88 -0.93
CA GLY A 117 3.47 9.33 0.04
C GLY A 117 4.83 9.53 -0.63
N TYR A 118 5.75 10.18 0.07
CA TYR A 118 7.17 10.19 -0.27
C TYR A 118 8.02 10.54 0.96
N ALA A 119 9.24 10.00 1.01
CA ALA A 119 10.28 10.43 1.94
C ALA A 119 11.05 11.64 1.38
N GLU A 120 11.06 12.75 2.12
CA GLU A 120 11.77 13.99 1.77
C GLU A 120 12.99 14.17 2.67
N ARG A 121 14.18 14.21 2.07
CA ARG A 121 15.39 14.66 2.77
C ARG A 121 15.43 16.18 2.84
N ARG A 122 15.42 16.73 4.05
CA ARG A 122 15.64 18.15 4.32
C ARG A 122 17.04 18.35 4.85
N THR A 123 17.89 19.04 4.08
CA THR A 123 19.14 19.59 4.60
C THR A 123 18.81 20.72 5.56
N GLY A 124 19.31 20.63 6.80
CA GLY A 124 19.16 21.71 7.76
C GLY A 124 19.93 22.96 7.30
N LEU A 125 19.37 24.13 7.59
CA LEU A 125 20.11 25.38 7.45
C LEU A 125 21.34 25.32 8.39
N LEU A 126 22.48 25.87 7.97
CA LEU A 126 23.72 25.97 8.78
C LEU A 126 24.41 24.62 9.12
N GLY A 127 24.31 23.60 8.25
CA GLY A 127 25.09 22.36 8.40
C GLY A 127 24.55 21.38 9.45
N LEU A 128 23.32 21.59 9.94
CA LEU A 128 22.61 20.58 10.73
C LEU A 128 22.35 19.32 9.89
N ALA A 129 22.41 18.17 10.55
CA ALA A 129 22.23 16.87 9.91
C ALA A 129 20.91 16.83 9.12
N ALA A 130 20.97 16.29 7.90
CA ALA A 130 19.78 16.16 7.07
C ALA A 130 18.75 15.27 7.77
N GLN A 131 17.54 15.79 7.98
CA GLN A 131 16.43 15.00 8.53
C GLN A 131 15.56 14.51 7.39
N THR A 132 15.17 13.23 7.44
CA THR A 132 14.20 12.69 6.49
C THR A 132 12.81 12.78 7.11
N ALA A 133 11.87 13.45 6.44
CA ALA A 133 10.47 13.52 6.82
C ALA A 133 9.62 12.72 5.84
N ILE A 134 8.52 12.13 6.30
CA ILE A 134 7.56 11.45 5.44
C ILE A 134 6.37 12.36 5.17
N VAL A 135 5.97 12.42 3.91
CA VAL A 135 4.82 13.18 3.42
C VAL A 135 3.79 12.20 2.93
N LEU A 136 2.53 12.37 3.29
CA LEU A 136 1.44 11.50 2.86
C LEU A 136 0.29 12.31 2.29
N GLN A 137 -0.46 11.72 1.38
CA GLN A 137 -1.75 12.25 0.95
C GLN A 137 -2.69 12.34 2.15
N SER A 138 -3.28 13.51 2.38
CA SER A 138 -4.35 13.70 3.35
C SER A 138 -5.63 12.98 2.89
N GLY A 139 -6.32 12.33 3.83
CA GLY A 139 -7.56 11.60 3.56
C GLY A 139 -7.38 10.18 3.05
N LEU A 140 -6.23 9.54 3.30
CA LEU A 140 -6.07 8.11 3.02
C LEU A 140 -6.85 7.27 4.06
N PRO A 141 -7.56 6.20 3.64
CA PRO A 141 -8.07 5.20 4.55
C PRO A 141 -6.96 4.62 5.42
N LEU A 142 -7.25 4.35 6.69
CA LEU A 142 -6.25 4.00 7.69
C LEU A 142 -5.34 2.82 7.30
N MET A 143 -5.86 1.77 6.66
CA MET A 143 -5.02 0.65 6.22
C MET A 143 -4.14 1.02 5.02
N LEU A 144 -4.65 1.86 4.12
CA LEU A 144 -3.85 2.38 3.01
C LEU A 144 -2.74 3.32 3.52
N LEU A 145 -3.05 4.18 4.50
CA LEU A 145 -2.05 5.01 5.18
C LEU A 145 -0.96 4.17 5.84
N ARG A 146 -1.32 3.07 6.51
CA ARG A 146 -0.37 2.10 7.08
C ARG A 146 0.55 1.48 6.03
N MET A 147 -0.01 1.06 4.90
CA MET A 147 0.75 0.51 3.78
C MET A 147 1.76 1.52 3.24
N VAL A 148 1.30 2.75 2.96
CA VAL A 148 2.17 3.81 2.43
C VAL A 148 3.26 4.18 3.45
N LEU A 149 2.93 4.36 4.74
CA LEU A 149 3.93 4.63 5.77
C LEU A 149 4.98 3.53 5.89
N ALA A 150 4.57 2.25 5.83
CA ALA A 150 5.52 1.14 5.88
C ALA A 150 6.45 1.12 4.65
N HIS A 151 5.93 1.50 3.47
CA HIS A 151 6.74 1.68 2.28
C HIS A 151 7.74 2.84 2.45
N GLU A 152 7.28 4.02 2.86
CA GLU A 152 8.15 5.20 3.04
C GLU A 152 9.20 5.01 4.13
N LEU A 153 8.87 4.32 5.24
CA LEU A 153 9.86 3.93 6.25
C LEU A 153 10.89 2.94 5.70
N GLY A 154 10.54 2.15 4.67
CA GLY A 154 11.48 1.36 3.89
C GLY A 154 12.58 2.22 3.30
N HIS A 155 12.23 3.30 2.58
CA HIS A 155 13.21 4.25 2.03
C HIS A 155 14.07 4.88 3.12
N VAL A 156 13.46 5.29 4.23
CA VAL A 156 14.21 5.85 5.38
C VAL A 156 15.23 4.84 5.91
N SER A 157 14.83 3.58 6.08
CA SER A 157 15.70 2.52 6.58
C SER A 157 16.85 2.19 5.62
N LEU A 158 16.57 2.02 4.33
CA LEU A 158 17.61 1.81 3.30
C LEU A 158 18.59 3.00 3.23
N GLY A 159 18.09 4.21 3.46
CA GLY A 159 18.88 5.43 3.54
C GLY A 159 19.84 5.48 4.75
N CYS A 160 19.44 4.94 5.89
CA CYS A 160 20.32 4.77 7.07
C CYS A 160 21.47 3.81 6.78
N GLU A 161 21.18 2.74 6.03
CA GLU A 161 22.15 1.72 5.62
C GLU A 161 23.09 2.18 4.48
N GLN A 162 22.86 3.40 3.96
CA GLN A 162 23.62 4.03 2.87
C GLN A 162 23.69 3.16 1.60
N LEU A 163 22.64 2.37 1.35
CA LEU A 163 22.57 1.52 0.17
C LEU A 163 22.26 2.36 -1.07
N ARG A 164 23.07 2.18 -2.11
CA ARG A 164 22.80 2.73 -3.46
C ARG A 164 22.25 1.61 -4.32
N LEU A 165 20.94 1.59 -4.50
CA LEU A 165 20.24 0.53 -5.22
C LEU A 165 19.76 1.06 -6.57
N PRO A 166 19.68 0.20 -7.61
CA PRO A 166 18.87 0.54 -8.76
C PRO A 166 17.41 0.68 -8.31
N GLN A 167 16.70 1.60 -8.94
CA GLN A 167 15.38 2.03 -8.50
C GLN A 167 14.39 0.88 -8.28
N TRP A 168 14.35 -0.09 -9.18
CA TRP A 168 13.46 -1.27 -9.06
C TRP A 168 13.73 -2.09 -7.80
N ALA A 169 14.99 -2.17 -7.34
CA ALA A 169 15.36 -2.92 -6.15
C ALA A 169 15.01 -2.13 -4.88
N GLU A 170 15.14 -0.81 -4.91
CA GLU A 170 14.72 0.07 -3.81
C GLU A 170 13.21 0.02 -3.61
N GLU A 171 12.44 0.31 -4.66
CA GLU A 171 10.97 0.29 -4.65
C GLU A 171 10.43 -1.11 -4.30
N GLY A 172 11.02 -2.15 -4.89
CA GLY A 172 10.67 -3.54 -4.60
C GLY A 172 10.93 -3.95 -3.15
N SER A 173 12.00 -3.43 -2.54
CA SER A 173 12.31 -3.67 -1.13
C SER A 173 11.30 -2.96 -0.21
N CYS A 174 10.94 -1.72 -0.53
CA CYS A 174 9.94 -0.96 0.22
C CYS A 174 8.54 -1.58 0.11
N ASP A 175 8.14 -2.02 -1.09
CA ASP A 175 6.90 -2.77 -1.30
C ASP A 175 6.91 -4.12 -0.56
N TRP A 176 8.05 -4.82 -0.52
CA TRP A 176 8.17 -6.06 0.25
C TRP A 176 7.97 -5.82 1.75
N LEU A 177 8.60 -4.78 2.32
CA LEU A 177 8.42 -4.39 3.72
C LEU A 177 6.96 -4.03 4.03
N ALA A 178 6.33 -3.21 3.18
CA ALA A 178 4.91 -2.87 3.32
C ALA A 178 4.02 -4.12 3.26
N HIS A 179 4.29 -5.03 2.32
CA HIS A 179 3.56 -6.30 2.22
C HIS A 179 3.75 -7.19 3.46
N ARG A 180 4.96 -7.26 4.03
CA ARG A 180 5.25 -7.99 5.26
C ARG A 180 4.52 -7.39 6.46
N TYR A 181 4.59 -6.07 6.63
CA TYR A 181 3.90 -5.36 7.72
C TYR A 181 2.37 -5.52 7.63
N LEU A 182 1.79 -5.41 6.44
CA LEU A 182 0.36 -5.68 6.26
C LEU A 182 -0.01 -7.12 6.62
N GLY A 183 0.94 -8.06 6.59
CA GLY A 183 0.72 -9.44 6.98
C GLY A 183 0.48 -9.65 8.48
N GLU A 184 0.82 -8.67 9.30
CA GLU A 184 0.47 -8.65 10.73
C GLU A 184 -1.04 -8.45 10.96
N PHE A 185 -1.77 -8.01 9.93
CA PHE A 185 -3.20 -7.74 10.01
C PHE A 185 -3.99 -8.90 9.39
N GLY A 186 -4.73 -9.63 10.21
CA GLY A 186 -5.68 -10.65 9.78
C GLY A 186 -6.97 -10.10 9.16
N THR A 187 -6.92 -8.94 8.52
CA THR A 187 -8.13 -8.25 8.00
C THR A 187 -8.26 -8.40 6.48
N PRO A 188 -9.49 -8.42 5.94
CA PRO A 188 -9.70 -8.45 4.49
C PRO A 188 -9.06 -7.27 3.76
N GLU A 189 -9.10 -6.07 4.35
CA GLU A 189 -8.51 -4.87 3.78
C GLU A 189 -6.99 -4.99 3.62
N ALA A 190 -6.28 -5.49 4.64
CA ALA A 190 -4.85 -5.73 4.55
C ALA A 190 -4.52 -6.79 3.49
N ALA A 191 -5.29 -7.88 3.42
CA ALA A 191 -5.13 -8.92 2.41
C ALA A 191 -5.28 -8.39 0.97
N ILE A 192 -6.18 -7.43 0.76
CA ILE A 192 -6.37 -6.76 -0.55
C ILE A 192 -5.13 -5.97 -0.93
N HIS A 193 -4.64 -5.13 -0.02
CA HIS A 193 -3.45 -4.31 -0.29
C HIS A 193 -2.21 -5.19 -0.53
N ARG A 194 -2.05 -6.26 0.25
CA ARG A 194 -0.99 -7.26 0.01
C ARG A 194 -1.08 -7.90 -1.37
N ARG A 195 -2.28 -8.33 -1.77
CA ARG A 195 -2.50 -8.92 -3.09
C ARG A 195 -2.10 -7.94 -4.18
N ARG A 196 -2.51 -6.68 -4.08
CA ARG A 196 -2.17 -5.65 -5.07
C ARG A 196 -0.68 -5.39 -5.20
N ILE A 197 0.05 -5.35 -4.09
CA ILE A 197 1.52 -5.26 -4.13
C ILE A 197 2.07 -6.48 -4.89
N ALA A 198 1.61 -7.69 -4.53
CA ALA A 198 2.13 -8.92 -5.10
C ALA A 198 1.81 -9.13 -6.59
N THR A 199 0.67 -8.63 -7.05
CA THR A 199 0.19 -8.80 -8.43
C THR A 199 0.36 -7.55 -9.28
N ARG A 200 1.05 -6.51 -8.79
CA ARG A 200 1.27 -5.29 -9.59
C ARG A 200 2.09 -5.64 -10.83
N ASP A 201 1.60 -5.24 -11.99
CA ASP A 201 2.24 -5.53 -13.28
C ASP A 201 2.95 -4.29 -13.80
N ASP A 202 4.10 -3.99 -13.20
CA ASP A 202 4.98 -2.92 -13.65
C ASP A 202 6.45 -3.32 -13.42
N PRO A 203 7.38 -2.76 -14.22
CA PRO A 203 8.79 -3.18 -14.20
C PRO A 203 9.59 -2.65 -13.00
N ILE A 204 9.04 -1.74 -12.20
CA ILE A 204 9.76 -1.09 -11.10
C ILE A 204 9.29 -1.69 -9.77
N TYR A 205 8.03 -1.46 -9.42
CA TYR A 205 7.41 -1.91 -8.18
C TYR A 205 7.11 -3.41 -8.24
N GLY A 206 6.30 -3.84 -9.20
CA GLY A 206 5.85 -5.24 -9.30
C GLY A 206 6.99 -6.23 -9.51
N ALA A 207 7.85 -5.97 -10.50
CA ALA A 207 9.01 -6.83 -10.77
C ALA A 207 10.02 -6.81 -9.61
N GLY A 208 10.28 -5.64 -9.03
CA GLY A 208 11.17 -5.50 -7.87
C GLY A 208 10.66 -6.24 -6.65
N PHE A 209 9.38 -6.09 -6.31
CA PHE A 209 8.73 -6.82 -5.22
C PHE A 209 8.90 -8.32 -5.40
N ARG A 210 8.55 -8.85 -6.58
CA ARG A 210 8.65 -10.30 -6.85
C ARG A 210 10.07 -10.80 -6.74
N TRP A 211 11.06 -10.02 -7.20
CA TRP A 211 12.47 -10.37 -7.08
C TRP A 211 12.94 -10.47 -5.63
N VAL A 212 12.58 -9.47 -4.81
CA VAL A 212 12.92 -9.43 -3.37
C VAL A 212 12.21 -10.57 -2.64
N ALA A 213 10.89 -10.71 -2.88
CA ALA A 213 10.07 -11.74 -2.26
C ALA A 213 10.59 -13.15 -2.52
N ALA A 214 10.99 -13.47 -3.76
CA ALA A 214 11.53 -14.78 -4.11
C ALA A 214 12.86 -15.11 -3.41
N ARG A 215 13.64 -14.10 -3.01
CA ARG A 215 14.95 -14.28 -2.34
C ARG A 215 14.87 -14.22 -0.82
N LEU A 216 13.80 -13.65 -0.31
CA LEU A 216 13.49 -13.57 1.12
C LEU A 216 12.33 -14.48 1.51
N ASP A 217 12.01 -15.49 0.69
CA ASP A 217 10.93 -16.41 1.00
C ASP A 217 11.19 -17.12 2.34
N GLY A 218 10.21 -17.06 3.24
CA GLY A 218 10.33 -17.53 4.62
C GLY A 218 11.31 -16.77 5.52
N ARG A 219 12.04 -15.76 5.03
CA ARG A 219 13.04 -14.99 5.79
C ARG A 219 12.44 -13.81 6.55
N ALA A 220 13.14 -13.35 7.58
CA ALA A 220 12.70 -12.22 8.41
C ALA A 220 13.10 -10.87 7.78
N PRO A 221 12.45 -9.75 8.12
CA PRO A 221 12.83 -8.44 7.56
C PRO A 221 14.29 -8.03 7.80
N ARG A 222 14.92 -8.45 8.91
CA ARG A 222 16.37 -8.27 9.17
C ARG A 222 17.28 -8.82 8.07
N ASP A 223 16.80 -9.79 7.29
CA ASP A 223 17.56 -10.44 6.23
C ASP A 223 17.66 -9.60 4.94
N LEU A 224 16.86 -8.54 4.82
CA LEU A 224 16.79 -7.70 3.63
C LEU A 224 18.14 -7.01 3.35
N VAL A 225 18.72 -6.32 4.33
CA VAL A 225 19.98 -5.57 4.15
C VAL A 225 21.15 -6.50 3.81
N PRO A 226 21.36 -7.63 4.52
CA PRO A 226 22.37 -8.62 4.12
C PRO A 226 22.18 -9.16 2.70
N LEU A 227 20.94 -9.42 2.27
CA LEU A 227 20.66 -9.84 0.90
C LEU A 227 21.09 -8.76 -0.11
N LEU A 228 20.68 -7.52 0.11
CA LEU A 228 20.99 -6.41 -0.81
C LEU A 228 22.48 -6.12 -0.90
N ARG A 229 23.23 -6.21 0.21
CA ARG A 229 24.69 -6.02 0.22
C ARG A 229 25.48 -7.13 -0.49
N SER A 230 24.99 -8.37 -0.40
CA SER A 230 25.68 -9.54 -0.96
C SER A 230 25.33 -9.83 -2.41
N THR A 231 24.29 -9.18 -2.95
CA THR A 231 23.79 -9.47 -4.29
C THR A 231 24.27 -8.43 -5.31
N ARG A 232 24.84 -8.88 -6.43
CA ARG A 232 25.07 -8.02 -7.59
C ARG A 232 23.74 -7.75 -8.29
N LEU A 233 23.24 -6.52 -8.18
CA LEU A 233 21.98 -6.10 -8.78
C LEU A 233 22.18 -5.61 -10.22
N PRO A 234 21.43 -6.13 -11.21
CA PRO A 234 21.43 -5.57 -12.55
C PRO A 234 20.82 -4.16 -12.58
N PRO A 235 21.16 -3.33 -13.59
CA PRO A 235 20.63 -1.97 -13.70
C PRO A 235 19.11 -1.93 -13.91
N THR A 236 18.53 -2.96 -14.54
CA THR A 236 17.10 -3.11 -14.75
C THR A 236 16.56 -4.31 -13.99
N ALA A 237 15.27 -4.27 -13.63
CA ALA A 237 14.63 -5.41 -13.00
C ALA A 237 14.77 -6.66 -13.90
N PRO A 238 15.18 -7.81 -13.33
CA PRO A 238 15.19 -9.04 -14.10
C PRO A 238 13.76 -9.39 -14.49
N ARG A 239 13.60 -9.89 -15.72
CA ARG A 239 12.32 -10.39 -16.18
C ARG A 239 11.95 -11.63 -15.36
N PRO A 240 10.66 -11.78 -15.00
CA PRO A 240 10.18 -12.96 -14.28
C PRO A 240 10.47 -14.25 -15.04
#